data_AF-V5WD71-F1
#
_entry.id   AF-V5WD71-F1
#
_cell.length_a   1.000
_cell.length_b   1.000
_cell.length_c   1.000
_cell.angle_alpha   90.00
_cell.angle_beta   90.00
_cell.angle_gamma   90.00
#
_symmetry.space_group_name_H-M   'P 1'
#
loop_
_entity.id
_entity.type
_entity.pdbx_description
1 polymer ?
#
loop_
_entity_poly.entity_id
_entity_poly.type
_entity_poly.pdbx_seq_one_letter_code
_entity_poly.pdbx_strand_id
1 'polypeptide(L)'
;MGAFFAPVLYLGIIAGLVFLQFSGGSIFTENFGRIMLSGTLNLENDAEQGELASVIVEFEGIQFAFDSDNPLILETRQNTREETRVSGYRNQDEGLTVFFDNGTELIFQHDEEGDQLSINTSIPSRYSSLMSLRIPFMLRTGASGNPTENFPGLDVNNGGERYILALPPRSYINQEQNLLNIPGDGLNRNIRYTRRAAGNENVFELWFENQMENIPQDLYQTELNDYIDRVYLAWKSNRYNSTQGTWDMREGSPRFSEEILVNVLAEAWEREEYTRVYNEMRSAADIFPLELSYRSSVFLGNLRKITNDLDAADRQESIRIRNMINQGNAMVYLTPNLFRYATDRGSDNLLPNLVAFTESLAPATLAPLEALGLAMNYYLGDFPDNEVRQILSRFEGILEENIMPEIVKVDEGFFFVTEPGIANSYYTILTGQTLIAAGQEKGNEQFISLGRNMVLSVLRLGDQMGFLPSQIELTAGAISATQGTTNPEEIYPIISDNPYYPRHISLAQYFGNGAWAYTIMNDYEIISQPGEFTINFDNTPNRTHFMFFRGIPGIDPLNGMELFGIIWRNAPDFEIYSKGRYYNADSNTLMIKFFDDDPNQTIRLFYQ
;
A
#
# COMPACT_ATOMS: atom_id res chain seq x y z
N MET A 1 10.66 -31.95 -81.43
CA MET A 1 10.78 -31.40 -80.06
C MET A 1 9.39 -30.97 -79.57
N GLY A 2 8.43 -31.90 -79.46
CA GLY A 2 7.01 -31.54 -79.23
C GLY A 2 6.16 -32.60 -78.52
N ALA A 3 6.78 -33.60 -77.89
CA ALA A 3 6.05 -34.72 -77.28
C ALA A 3 6.03 -34.71 -75.73
N PHE A 4 6.72 -33.76 -75.07
CA PHE A 4 6.85 -33.72 -73.61
C PHE A 4 6.19 -32.50 -72.94
N PHE A 5 5.60 -31.57 -73.68
CA PHE A 5 5.01 -30.36 -73.09
C PHE A 5 3.64 -30.65 -72.44
N ALA A 6 2.83 -31.51 -73.04
CA ALA A 6 1.50 -31.83 -72.53
C ALA A 6 1.52 -32.60 -71.18
N PRO A 7 2.35 -33.64 -70.96
CA PRO A 7 2.38 -34.36 -69.69
C PRO A 7 2.84 -33.49 -68.50
N VAL A 8 3.80 -32.59 -68.75
CA VAL A 8 4.32 -31.67 -67.71
C VAL A 8 3.28 -30.61 -67.34
N LEU A 9 2.55 -30.07 -68.33
CA LEU A 9 1.44 -29.15 -68.07
C LEU A 9 0.33 -29.83 -67.26
N TYR A 10 -0.03 -31.07 -67.59
CA TYR A 10 -1.03 -31.83 -66.85
C TYR A 10 -0.57 -32.15 -65.42
N LEU A 11 0.69 -32.51 -65.21
CA LEU A 11 1.26 -32.67 -63.87
C LEU A 11 1.24 -31.35 -63.08
N GLY A 12 1.52 -30.21 -63.71
CA GLY A 12 1.41 -28.91 -63.08
C GLY A 12 -0.03 -28.53 -62.70
N ILE A 13 -1.00 -28.83 -63.56
CA ILE A 13 -2.43 -28.60 -63.31
C ILE A 13 -2.95 -29.53 -62.20
N ILE A 14 -2.57 -30.81 -62.22
CA ILE A 14 -2.94 -31.78 -61.19
C ILE A 14 -2.30 -31.40 -59.85
N ALA A 15 -1.01 -31.04 -59.84
CA ALA A 15 -0.35 -30.54 -58.63
C ALA A 15 -1.00 -29.25 -58.11
N GLY A 16 -1.40 -28.33 -59.01
CA GLY A 16 -2.12 -27.12 -58.65
C GLY A 16 -3.53 -27.37 -58.10
N LEU A 17 -4.26 -28.34 -58.66
CA LEU A 17 -5.59 -28.74 -58.17
C LEU A 17 -5.51 -29.51 -56.85
N VAL A 18 -4.51 -30.38 -56.68
CA VAL A 18 -4.23 -31.06 -55.42
C VAL A 18 -3.82 -30.04 -54.35
N PHE A 19 -2.97 -29.06 -54.67
CA PHE A 19 -2.63 -27.99 -53.74
C PHE A 19 -3.87 -27.20 -53.29
N LEU A 20 -4.76 -26.82 -54.22
CA LEU A 20 -6.02 -26.15 -53.92
C LEU A 20 -7.02 -27.00 -53.14
N GLN A 21 -7.03 -28.32 -53.37
CA GLN A 21 -7.94 -29.25 -52.70
C GLN A 21 -7.47 -29.65 -51.29
N PHE A 22 -6.17 -29.53 -51.00
CA PHE A 22 -5.58 -29.83 -49.69
C PHE A 22 -5.18 -28.60 -48.87
N SER A 23 -5.31 -27.37 -49.41
CA SER A 23 -5.20 -26.12 -48.63
C SER A 23 -6.53 -25.75 -47.93
N GLY A 24 -7.30 -26.75 -47.50
CA GLY A 24 -8.69 -26.65 -47.05
C GLY A 24 -8.90 -26.01 -45.67
N GLY A 25 -8.25 -24.88 -45.42
CA GLY A 25 -8.55 -24.03 -44.27
C GLY A 25 -9.46 -22.88 -44.67
N SER A 26 -10.61 -22.70 -44.02
CA SER A 26 -11.36 -21.44 -44.19
C SER A 26 -10.75 -20.37 -43.29
N ILE A 27 -10.23 -19.31 -43.91
CA ILE A 27 -9.73 -18.14 -43.20
C ILE A 27 -10.93 -17.26 -42.81
N PHE A 28 -10.93 -16.77 -41.57
CA PHE A 28 -11.91 -15.78 -41.11
C PHE A 28 -11.20 -14.55 -40.56
N THR A 29 -11.93 -13.44 -40.53
CA THR A 29 -11.51 -12.20 -39.90
C THR A 29 -12.72 -11.52 -39.29
N GLU A 30 -12.65 -11.20 -38.01
CA GLU A 30 -13.69 -10.51 -37.25
C GLU A 30 -13.06 -9.31 -36.53
N ASN A 31 -13.84 -8.24 -36.34
CA ASN A 31 -13.38 -7.04 -35.66
C ASN A 31 -14.25 -6.80 -34.41
N PHE A 32 -13.60 -6.49 -33.30
CA PHE A 32 -14.19 -6.16 -32.00
C PHE A 32 -13.64 -4.81 -31.56
N GLY A 33 -14.32 -3.72 -31.94
CA GLY A 33 -13.77 -2.38 -31.79
C GLY A 33 -12.48 -2.22 -32.60
N ARG A 34 -11.36 -2.01 -31.90
CA ARG A 34 -10.00 -1.94 -32.50
C ARG A 34 -9.22 -3.24 -32.43
N ILE A 35 -9.78 -4.29 -31.81
CA ILE A 35 -9.20 -5.63 -31.81
C ILE A 35 -9.60 -6.32 -33.12
N MET A 36 -8.62 -6.74 -33.90
CA MET A 36 -8.84 -7.56 -35.10
C MET A 36 -8.49 -9.01 -34.79
N LEU A 37 -9.46 -9.89 -34.90
CA LEU A 37 -9.29 -11.34 -34.78
C LEU A 37 -9.20 -11.92 -36.19
N SER A 38 -8.19 -12.73 -36.47
CA SER A 38 -8.12 -13.54 -37.69
C SER A 38 -7.70 -14.96 -37.36
N GLY A 39 -8.06 -15.92 -38.20
CA GLY A 39 -7.72 -17.31 -37.92
C GLY A 39 -8.04 -18.24 -39.08
N THR A 40 -7.61 -19.49 -38.94
CA THR A 40 -7.87 -20.55 -39.92
C THR A 40 -8.62 -21.69 -39.23
N LEU A 41 -9.69 -22.16 -39.85
CA LEU A 41 -10.43 -23.35 -39.42
C LEU A 41 -10.01 -24.54 -40.28
N ASN A 42 -9.68 -25.67 -39.67
CA ASN A 42 -9.51 -26.95 -40.36
C ASN A 42 -10.88 -27.53 -40.71
N LEU A 43 -11.18 -27.60 -42.00
CA LEU A 43 -12.39 -28.25 -42.52
C LEU A 43 -12.06 -29.69 -42.88
N GLU A 44 -11.76 -30.53 -41.89
CA GLU A 44 -11.67 -31.98 -42.10
C GLU A 44 -13.06 -32.63 -41.94
N ASN A 45 -13.61 -33.13 -43.04
CA ASN A 45 -14.80 -34.01 -43.17
C ASN A 45 -16.07 -33.62 -42.37
N ASP A 46 -17.05 -33.03 -43.07
CA ASP A 46 -18.49 -32.99 -42.73
C ASP A 46 -18.90 -32.52 -41.30
N ALA A 47 -17.97 -31.97 -40.50
CA ALA A 47 -18.32 -31.28 -39.26
C ALA A 47 -18.89 -29.89 -39.59
N GLU A 48 -20.13 -29.63 -39.18
CA GLU A 48 -20.80 -28.33 -39.34
C GLU A 48 -20.08 -27.16 -38.64
N GLN A 49 -19.02 -27.43 -37.86
CA GLN A 49 -18.12 -26.47 -37.24
C GLN A 49 -16.68 -26.98 -37.37
N GLY A 50 -15.84 -26.32 -38.17
CA GLY A 50 -14.42 -26.69 -38.32
C GLY A 50 -13.62 -26.46 -37.02
N GLU A 51 -12.57 -27.25 -36.80
CA GLU A 51 -11.67 -27.07 -35.65
C GLU A 51 -10.74 -25.87 -35.87
N LEU A 52 -10.49 -25.08 -34.83
CA LEU A 52 -9.66 -23.88 -34.94
C LEU A 52 -8.18 -24.23 -35.01
N ALA A 53 -7.56 -24.01 -36.17
CA ALA A 53 -6.16 -24.35 -36.43
C ALA A 53 -5.20 -23.25 -35.96
N SER A 54 -5.59 -21.99 -36.12
CA SER A 54 -4.80 -20.84 -35.70
C SER A 54 -5.68 -19.63 -35.40
N VAL A 55 -5.18 -18.78 -34.51
CA VAL A 55 -5.76 -17.48 -34.16
C VAL A 55 -4.68 -16.42 -34.07
N ILE A 56 -4.94 -15.25 -34.61
CA ILE A 56 -4.15 -14.05 -34.45
C ILE A 56 -5.08 -12.97 -33.91
N VAL A 57 -4.76 -12.47 -32.71
CA VAL A 57 -5.40 -11.28 -32.13
C VAL A 57 -4.47 -10.10 -32.36
N GLU A 58 -4.91 -9.11 -33.12
CA GLU A 58 -4.15 -7.90 -33.44
C GLU A 58 -4.78 -6.67 -32.78
N PHE A 59 -3.92 -5.79 -32.27
CA PHE A 59 -4.32 -4.47 -31.79
C PHE A 59 -3.16 -3.50 -32.03
N GLU A 60 -3.38 -2.45 -32.80
CA GLU A 60 -2.49 -1.28 -32.93
C GLU A 60 -0.98 -1.59 -33.01
N GLY A 61 -0.60 -2.57 -33.85
CA GLY A 61 0.79 -2.89 -34.15
C GLY A 61 1.40 -4.05 -33.34
N ILE A 62 0.69 -4.57 -32.32
CA ILE A 62 1.04 -5.83 -31.65
C ILE A 62 0.08 -6.96 -32.05
N GLN A 63 0.60 -8.17 -32.19
CA GLN A 63 -0.14 -9.37 -32.59
C GLN A 63 0.15 -10.51 -31.61
N PHE A 64 -0.89 -11.22 -31.18
CA PHE A 64 -0.79 -12.45 -30.39
C PHE A 64 -1.23 -13.60 -31.29
N ALA A 65 -0.25 -14.35 -31.79
CA ALA A 65 -0.48 -15.45 -32.72
C ALA A 65 -0.36 -16.79 -32.00
N PHE A 66 -1.40 -17.60 -32.11
CA PHE A 66 -1.49 -18.93 -31.54
C PHE A 66 -1.72 -19.93 -32.68
N ASP A 67 -0.74 -20.79 -32.91
CA ASP A 67 -0.78 -21.87 -33.90
C ASP A 67 0.07 -23.06 -33.41
N SER A 68 0.32 -24.04 -34.27
CA SER A 68 1.14 -25.21 -33.91
C SER A 68 2.60 -24.87 -33.59
N ASP A 69 3.13 -23.80 -34.16
CA ASP A 69 4.53 -23.37 -33.99
C ASP A 69 4.66 -22.35 -32.85
N ASN A 70 3.57 -21.65 -32.52
CA ASN A 70 3.47 -20.64 -31.46
C ASN A 70 2.40 -21.06 -30.42
N PRO A 71 2.61 -22.13 -29.65
CA PRO A 71 1.67 -22.54 -28.62
C PRO A 71 1.73 -21.61 -27.41
N LEU A 72 0.68 -21.64 -26.59
CA LEU A 72 0.74 -21.10 -25.24
C LEU A 72 1.50 -22.10 -24.35
N ILE A 73 2.47 -21.64 -23.57
CA ILE A 73 3.36 -22.51 -22.80
C ILE A 73 3.16 -22.29 -21.30
N LEU A 74 2.93 -23.37 -20.57
CA LEU A 74 2.82 -23.40 -19.11
C LEU A 74 4.03 -24.13 -18.53
N GLU A 75 4.71 -23.54 -17.55
CA GLU A 75 5.78 -24.21 -16.79
C GLU A 75 5.37 -24.39 -15.34
N THR A 76 5.41 -25.61 -14.83
CA THR A 76 5.01 -25.95 -13.45
C THR A 76 6.21 -26.06 -12.51
N ARG A 77 5.98 -26.02 -11.19
CA ARG A 77 7.04 -26.22 -10.16
C ARG A 77 7.80 -27.56 -10.26
N GLN A 78 7.25 -28.56 -10.95
CA GLN A 78 7.94 -29.81 -11.25
C GLN A 78 8.85 -29.71 -12.48
N ASN A 79 9.10 -28.49 -12.97
CA ASN A 79 9.85 -28.18 -14.19
C ASN A 79 9.31 -28.89 -15.44
N THR A 80 8.00 -29.21 -15.42
CA THR A 80 7.31 -29.78 -16.58
C THR A 80 6.79 -28.63 -17.43
N ARG A 81 7.23 -28.59 -18.69
CA ARG A 81 6.76 -27.68 -19.73
C ARG A 81 5.59 -28.33 -20.46
N GLU A 82 4.46 -27.66 -20.46
CA GLU A 82 3.24 -28.06 -21.17
C GLU A 82 2.91 -27.03 -22.25
N GLU A 83 2.74 -27.49 -23.49
CA GLU A 83 2.32 -26.67 -24.61
C GLU A 83 0.84 -26.94 -24.90
N THR A 84 0.03 -25.88 -24.94
CA THR A 84 -1.41 -25.99 -25.20
C THR A 84 -1.76 -25.26 -26.48
N ARG A 85 -2.68 -25.86 -27.26
CA ARG A 85 -3.16 -25.32 -28.52
C ARG A 85 -4.44 -24.53 -28.31
N VAL A 86 -4.70 -23.62 -29.24
CA VAL A 86 -5.97 -22.92 -29.30
C VAL A 86 -7.08 -23.90 -29.66
N SER A 87 -8.20 -23.79 -28.96
CA SER A 87 -9.37 -24.68 -29.11
C SER A 87 -10.61 -23.93 -29.60
N GLY A 88 -10.69 -22.63 -29.34
CA GLY A 88 -11.84 -21.82 -29.73
C GLY A 88 -11.68 -20.35 -29.33
N TYR A 89 -12.69 -19.56 -29.65
CA TYR A 89 -12.85 -18.20 -29.14
C TYR A 89 -14.33 -17.88 -28.86
N ARG A 90 -14.60 -16.84 -28.07
CA ARG A 90 -15.96 -16.34 -27.78
C ARG A 90 -15.95 -14.82 -27.75
N ASN A 91 -16.96 -14.26 -28.38
CA ASN A 91 -17.13 -12.81 -28.48
C ASN A 91 -17.76 -12.25 -27.19
N GLN A 92 -17.35 -11.05 -26.81
CA GLN A 92 -17.89 -10.27 -25.69
C GLN A 92 -18.18 -8.83 -26.18
N ASP A 93 -18.93 -8.05 -25.41
CA ASP A 93 -19.37 -6.71 -25.84
C ASP A 93 -18.17 -5.75 -26.11
N GLU A 94 -17.08 -5.88 -25.35
CA GLU A 94 -15.88 -5.02 -25.41
C GLU A 94 -14.60 -5.81 -25.71
N GLY A 95 -14.72 -6.98 -26.33
CA GLY A 95 -13.55 -7.81 -26.63
C GLY A 95 -13.85 -9.26 -26.96
N LEU A 96 -12.91 -10.14 -26.66
CA LEU A 96 -13.00 -11.57 -26.96
C LEU A 96 -12.22 -12.43 -25.96
N THR A 97 -12.63 -13.68 -25.82
CA THR A 97 -11.88 -14.70 -25.08
C THR A 97 -11.35 -15.75 -26.03
N VAL A 98 -10.07 -16.09 -25.93
CA VAL A 98 -9.43 -17.22 -26.62
C VAL A 98 -9.31 -18.38 -25.64
N PHE A 99 -9.78 -19.56 -26.04
CA PHE A 99 -9.74 -20.79 -25.24
C PHE A 99 -8.64 -21.72 -25.72
N PHE A 100 -8.01 -22.42 -24.78
CA PHE A 100 -6.98 -23.42 -25.07
C PHE A 100 -7.42 -24.81 -24.61
N ASP A 101 -6.88 -25.87 -25.22
CA ASP A 101 -7.25 -27.28 -24.95
C ASP A 101 -7.16 -27.65 -23.47
N ASN A 102 -6.19 -27.07 -22.77
CA ASN A 102 -6.01 -27.28 -21.35
C ASN A 102 -7.00 -26.47 -20.49
N GLY A 103 -7.98 -25.77 -21.06
CA GLY A 103 -8.94 -24.95 -20.34
C GLY A 103 -8.39 -23.62 -19.84
N THR A 104 -7.16 -23.23 -20.22
CA THR A 104 -6.68 -21.86 -20.05
C THR A 104 -7.47 -20.93 -20.95
N GLU A 105 -7.76 -19.72 -20.47
CA GLU A 105 -8.42 -18.68 -21.23
C GLU A 105 -7.58 -17.40 -21.22
N LEU A 106 -7.46 -16.76 -22.39
CA LEU A 106 -6.93 -15.40 -22.53
C LEU A 106 -8.07 -14.47 -22.91
N ILE A 107 -8.31 -13.45 -22.09
CA ILE A 107 -9.42 -12.52 -22.24
C ILE A 107 -8.83 -11.18 -22.69
N PHE A 108 -9.14 -10.78 -23.92
CA PHE A 108 -8.72 -9.52 -24.52
C PHE A 108 -9.88 -8.54 -24.46
N GLN A 109 -9.68 -7.39 -23.84
CA GLN A 109 -10.71 -6.35 -23.68
C GLN A 109 -10.13 -4.98 -24.03
N HIS A 110 -10.87 -4.18 -24.79
CA HIS A 110 -10.52 -2.79 -25.04
C HIS A 110 -11.36 -1.84 -24.17
N ASP A 111 -10.88 -0.61 -23.95
CA ASP A 111 -11.66 0.43 -23.24
C ASP A 111 -12.70 1.10 -24.16
N GLU A 112 -13.61 1.90 -23.59
CA GLU A 112 -14.70 2.58 -24.32
C GLU A 112 -14.17 3.50 -25.45
N GLU A 113 -13.01 4.15 -25.25
CA GLU A 113 -12.35 5.00 -26.26
C GLU A 113 -11.57 4.19 -27.32
N GLY A 114 -11.27 2.92 -27.02
CA GLY A 114 -10.55 1.97 -27.87
C GLY A 114 -9.04 2.25 -27.97
N ASP A 115 -8.46 3.04 -27.07
CA ASP A 115 -7.04 3.40 -27.08
C ASP A 115 -6.18 2.50 -26.17
N GLN A 116 -6.82 1.61 -25.42
CA GLN A 116 -6.17 0.63 -24.56
C GLN A 116 -6.66 -0.80 -24.83
N LEU A 117 -5.72 -1.75 -24.84
CA LEU A 117 -5.97 -3.18 -24.76
C LEU A 117 -5.56 -3.71 -23.39
N SER A 118 -6.41 -4.50 -22.76
CA SER A 118 -6.10 -5.28 -21.56
C SER A 118 -6.20 -6.77 -21.85
N ILE A 119 -5.29 -7.55 -21.27
CA ILE A 119 -5.23 -9.01 -21.43
C ILE A 119 -5.20 -9.64 -20.04
N ASN A 120 -6.21 -10.45 -19.75
CA ASN A 120 -6.36 -11.18 -18.50
C ASN A 120 -6.26 -12.68 -18.75
N THR A 121 -5.79 -13.42 -17.74
CA THR A 121 -5.63 -14.88 -17.85
C THR A 121 -6.55 -15.59 -16.85
N SER A 122 -7.22 -16.66 -17.30
CA SER A 122 -7.96 -17.58 -16.44
C SER A 122 -7.31 -18.95 -16.52
N ILE A 123 -6.76 -19.42 -15.41
CA ILE A 123 -6.01 -20.68 -15.34
C ILE A 123 -6.79 -21.70 -14.52
N PRO A 124 -7.02 -22.93 -15.04
CA PRO A 124 -7.69 -23.99 -14.30
C PRO A 124 -6.97 -24.34 -12.99
N SER A 125 -7.74 -24.62 -11.93
CA SER A 125 -7.22 -24.87 -10.57
C SER A 125 -6.21 -26.02 -10.47
N ARG A 126 -6.18 -26.94 -11.44
CA ARG A 126 -5.18 -28.02 -11.53
C ARG A 126 -3.75 -27.51 -11.75
N TYR A 127 -3.59 -26.27 -12.20
CA TYR A 127 -2.30 -25.57 -12.32
C TYR A 127 -2.05 -24.61 -11.15
N SER A 128 -2.57 -24.88 -9.95
CA SER A 128 -2.35 -24.04 -8.76
C SER A 128 -0.87 -23.85 -8.37
N SER A 129 0.03 -24.69 -8.91
CA SER A 129 1.48 -24.59 -8.75
C SER A 129 2.22 -24.17 -10.03
N LEU A 130 1.60 -23.34 -10.86
CA LEU A 130 2.22 -22.78 -12.07
C LEU A 130 3.39 -21.85 -11.69
N MET A 131 4.52 -21.97 -12.39
CA MET A 131 5.68 -21.09 -12.24
C MET A 131 5.66 -19.95 -13.23
N SER A 132 5.28 -20.20 -14.48
CA SER A 132 5.18 -19.18 -15.49
C SER A 132 4.20 -19.57 -16.60
N LEU A 133 3.67 -18.54 -17.27
CA LEU A 133 2.93 -18.61 -18.51
C LEU A 133 3.71 -17.84 -19.56
N ARG A 134 3.94 -18.43 -20.73
CA ARG A 134 4.58 -17.74 -21.86
C ARG A 134 3.59 -17.51 -22.98
N ILE A 135 3.41 -16.26 -23.33
CA ILE A 135 2.47 -15.80 -24.35
C ILE A 135 3.27 -15.36 -25.58
N PRO A 136 3.08 -15.99 -26.75
CA PRO A 136 3.69 -15.53 -28.00
C PRO A 136 3.13 -14.18 -28.42
N PHE A 137 4.01 -13.29 -28.87
CA PHE A 137 3.65 -11.98 -29.40
C PHE A 137 4.54 -11.63 -30.59
N MET A 138 4.03 -10.84 -31.53
CA MET A 138 4.80 -10.32 -32.65
C MET A 138 4.46 -8.85 -32.86
N LEU A 139 5.39 -8.11 -33.45
CA LEU A 139 5.13 -6.75 -33.93
C LEU A 139 4.76 -6.82 -35.40
N ARG A 140 3.72 -6.06 -35.78
CA ARG A 140 3.28 -5.96 -37.18
C ARG A 140 4.40 -5.40 -38.04
N THR A 141 4.43 -5.78 -39.31
CA THR A 141 5.36 -5.19 -40.29
C THR A 141 5.23 -3.67 -40.33
N GLY A 142 6.32 -2.98 -40.01
CA GLY A 142 6.37 -1.51 -39.93
C GLY A 142 6.28 -0.95 -38.50
N ALA A 143 5.95 -1.78 -37.51
CA ALA A 143 6.08 -1.43 -36.10
C ALA A 143 7.49 -1.77 -35.56
N SER A 144 7.95 -1.03 -34.55
CA SER A 144 9.19 -1.31 -33.83
C SER A 144 8.92 -1.32 -32.33
N GLY A 145 9.71 -2.08 -31.56
CA GLY A 145 9.54 -2.23 -30.12
C GLY A 145 10.86 -2.14 -29.38
N ASN A 146 10.95 -1.25 -28.40
CA ASN A 146 12.12 -1.10 -27.52
C ASN A 146 11.74 -1.50 -26.09
N PRO A 147 12.51 -2.36 -25.41
CA PRO A 147 12.27 -2.64 -24.00
C PRO A 147 12.36 -1.36 -23.16
N THR A 148 11.55 -1.29 -22.11
CA THR A 148 11.56 -0.15 -21.20
C THR A 148 12.61 -0.29 -20.10
N GLU A 149 13.28 0.80 -19.72
CA GLU A 149 14.39 0.77 -18.75
C GLU A 149 13.93 0.56 -17.30
N ASN A 150 12.72 1.02 -16.94
CA ASN A 150 12.28 1.18 -15.54
C ASN A 150 11.11 0.26 -15.13
N PHE A 151 10.61 -0.60 -16.01
CA PHE A 151 9.52 -1.54 -15.71
C PHE A 151 9.47 -2.65 -16.78
N PRO A 152 8.82 -3.80 -16.53
CA PRO A 152 8.74 -4.89 -17.50
C PRO A 152 7.73 -4.56 -18.61
N GLY A 153 8.22 -4.01 -19.72
CA GLY A 153 7.37 -3.56 -20.81
C GLY A 153 8.08 -3.32 -22.14
N LEU A 154 7.29 -2.92 -23.14
CA LEU A 154 7.74 -2.63 -24.51
C LEU A 154 7.15 -1.31 -24.99
N ASP A 155 8.00 -0.37 -25.38
CA ASP A 155 7.61 0.85 -26.11
C ASP A 155 7.50 0.52 -27.60
N VAL A 156 6.28 0.49 -28.11
CA VAL A 156 5.95 0.12 -29.49
C VAL A 156 5.63 1.36 -30.31
N ASN A 157 6.33 1.55 -31.43
CA ASN A 157 6.00 2.58 -32.42
C ASN A 157 5.37 1.92 -33.63
N ASN A 158 4.15 2.33 -33.98
CA ASN A 158 3.41 1.84 -35.13
C ASN A 158 2.88 3.01 -35.96
N GLY A 159 3.44 3.20 -37.16
CA GLY A 159 2.94 4.22 -38.09
C GLY A 159 3.07 5.67 -37.62
N GLY A 160 3.95 5.96 -36.65
CA GLY A 160 4.14 7.28 -36.05
C GLY A 160 3.42 7.47 -34.71
N GLU A 161 2.49 6.57 -34.38
CA GLU A 161 1.86 6.48 -33.07
C GLU A 161 2.71 5.62 -32.14
N ARG A 162 2.83 6.02 -30.88
CA ARG A 162 3.54 5.23 -29.87
C ARG A 162 2.52 4.55 -28.96
N TYR A 163 2.90 3.41 -28.42
CA TYR A 163 2.13 2.59 -27.50
C TYR A 163 3.07 1.98 -26.46
N ILE A 164 2.56 1.64 -25.29
CA ILE A 164 3.34 0.95 -24.25
C ILE A 164 2.62 -0.33 -23.85
N LEU A 165 3.33 -1.46 -24.01
CA LEU A 165 2.97 -2.73 -23.40
C LEU A 165 3.54 -2.76 -21.98
N ALA A 166 2.68 -2.76 -20.97
CA ALA A 166 3.04 -2.98 -19.58
C ALA A 166 2.66 -4.41 -19.16
N LEU A 167 3.62 -5.13 -18.59
CA LEU A 167 3.42 -6.47 -18.06
C LEU A 167 3.28 -6.43 -16.53
N PRO A 168 2.67 -7.47 -15.93
CA PRO A 168 2.73 -7.69 -14.49
C PRO A 168 4.18 -7.67 -13.95
N PRO A 169 4.40 -7.27 -12.69
CA PRO A 169 5.73 -7.29 -12.07
C PRO A 169 6.42 -8.65 -12.19
N ARG A 170 7.76 -8.64 -12.27
CA ARG A 170 8.62 -9.82 -12.53
C ARG A 170 8.41 -10.52 -13.87
N SER A 171 7.49 -10.04 -14.71
CA SER A 171 7.45 -10.48 -16.10
C SER A 171 8.68 -9.97 -16.85
N TYR A 172 8.99 -10.60 -17.97
CA TYR A 172 10.00 -10.08 -18.88
C TYR A 172 9.64 -10.42 -20.32
N ILE A 173 10.22 -9.67 -21.23
CA ILE A 173 10.03 -9.84 -22.67
C ILE A 173 11.28 -10.50 -23.23
N ASN A 174 11.13 -11.70 -23.78
CA ASN A 174 12.17 -12.31 -24.58
C ASN A 174 11.95 -11.94 -26.05
N GLN A 175 12.61 -10.86 -26.51
CA GLN A 175 12.49 -10.40 -27.89
C GLN A 175 13.13 -11.35 -28.91
N GLU A 176 14.13 -12.14 -28.54
CA GLU A 176 14.73 -13.12 -29.45
C GLU A 176 13.75 -14.25 -29.78
N GLN A 177 12.91 -14.60 -28.82
CA GLN A 177 11.92 -15.67 -28.93
C GLN A 177 10.50 -15.18 -29.15
N ASN A 178 10.27 -13.86 -29.16
CA ASN A 178 8.93 -13.28 -29.32
C ASN A 178 7.94 -13.78 -28.24
N LEU A 179 8.40 -13.84 -26.99
CA LEU A 179 7.62 -14.34 -25.85
C LEU A 179 7.51 -13.31 -24.72
N LEU A 180 6.29 -13.14 -24.20
CA LEU A 180 6.04 -12.53 -22.91
C LEU A 180 6.08 -13.63 -21.86
N ASN A 181 6.94 -13.53 -20.86
CA ASN A 181 6.99 -14.49 -19.75
C ASN A 181 6.36 -13.87 -18.50
N ILE A 182 5.20 -14.40 -18.10
CA ILE A 182 4.43 -13.96 -16.93
C ILE A 182 4.66 -14.96 -15.80
N PRO A 183 5.12 -14.54 -14.62
CA PRO A 183 5.30 -15.45 -13.49
C PRO A 183 3.96 -15.92 -12.93
N GLY A 184 3.93 -17.08 -12.29
CA GLY A 184 2.69 -17.73 -11.82
C GLY A 184 1.88 -16.89 -10.83
N ASP A 185 2.53 -16.02 -10.07
CA ASP A 185 1.91 -15.06 -9.16
C ASP A 185 1.51 -13.73 -9.81
N GLY A 186 1.94 -13.49 -11.05
CA GLY A 186 1.52 -12.36 -11.89
C GLY A 186 0.29 -12.67 -12.75
N LEU A 187 -0.24 -13.90 -12.74
CA LEU A 187 -1.32 -14.34 -13.64
C LEU A 187 -2.68 -13.70 -13.39
N ASN A 188 -2.93 -13.30 -12.15
CA ASN A 188 -4.17 -12.58 -11.79
C ASN A 188 -4.05 -11.07 -12.02
N ARG A 189 -2.95 -10.60 -12.63
CA ARG A 189 -2.70 -9.19 -12.92
C ARG A 189 -2.81 -8.93 -14.42
N ASN A 190 -3.29 -7.75 -14.79
CA ASN A 190 -3.60 -7.43 -16.18
C ASN A 190 -2.32 -7.07 -16.95
N ILE A 191 -2.18 -7.60 -18.16
CA ILE A 191 -1.27 -7.04 -19.16
C ILE A 191 -2.00 -5.88 -19.84
N ARG A 192 -1.34 -4.74 -20.05
CA ARG A 192 -1.95 -3.55 -20.67
C ARG A 192 -1.13 -3.07 -21.86
N TYR A 193 -1.79 -2.66 -22.94
CA TYR A 193 -1.17 -2.05 -24.10
C TYR A 193 -1.93 -0.77 -24.45
N THR A 194 -1.31 0.38 -24.20
CA THR A 194 -1.99 1.69 -24.23
C THR A 194 -1.28 2.67 -25.15
N ARG A 195 -2.03 3.49 -25.88
CA ARG A 195 -1.46 4.56 -26.73
C ARG A 195 -0.71 5.61 -25.91
N ARG A 196 0.43 6.05 -26.44
CA ARG A 196 1.31 7.07 -25.86
C ARG A 196 1.14 8.40 -26.58
N ALA A 197 0.61 9.38 -25.86
CA ALA A 197 0.49 10.76 -26.35
C ALA A 197 1.88 11.36 -26.65
N ALA A 198 1.95 12.19 -27.68
CA ALA A 198 3.20 12.81 -28.11
C ALA A 198 3.74 13.77 -27.04
N GLY A 199 4.80 13.37 -26.33
CA GLY A 199 5.51 14.21 -25.34
C GLY A 199 5.84 13.51 -24.02
N ASN A 200 5.21 12.39 -23.70
CA ASN A 200 5.30 11.80 -22.36
C ASN A 200 6.39 10.74 -22.24
N GLU A 201 7.37 10.97 -21.37
CA GLU A 201 8.45 10.01 -21.05
C GLU A 201 8.09 9.08 -19.89
N ASN A 202 7.05 9.39 -19.10
CA ASN A 202 6.72 8.66 -17.89
C ASN A 202 5.48 7.77 -18.05
N VAL A 203 5.59 6.50 -17.66
CA VAL A 203 4.47 5.53 -17.70
C VAL A 203 3.42 5.83 -16.64
N PHE A 204 3.79 6.56 -15.59
CA PHE A 204 2.83 7.19 -14.67
C PHE A 204 1.83 8.08 -15.44
N GLU A 205 2.30 8.87 -16.40
CA GLU A 205 1.44 9.73 -17.22
C GLU A 205 0.48 8.86 -18.04
N LEU A 206 0.97 7.79 -18.64
CA LEU A 206 0.12 6.92 -19.45
C LEU A 206 -0.92 6.12 -18.66
N TRP A 207 -0.65 5.81 -17.39
CA TRP A 207 -1.59 5.09 -16.53
C TRP A 207 -2.69 5.98 -15.96
N PHE A 208 -2.43 7.29 -15.78
CA PHE A 208 -3.27 8.12 -14.90
C PHE A 208 -3.47 9.58 -15.35
N GLU A 209 -2.75 10.09 -16.34
CA GLU A 209 -2.71 11.52 -16.72
C GLU A 209 -4.05 12.10 -17.17
N ASN A 210 -4.90 11.30 -17.82
CA ASN A 210 -6.25 11.73 -18.22
C ASN A 210 -7.33 11.38 -17.18
N GLN A 211 -6.94 10.77 -16.07
CA GLN A 211 -7.84 10.08 -15.18
C GLN A 211 -7.81 10.59 -13.73
N MET A 212 -6.75 11.28 -13.32
CA MET A 212 -6.67 11.87 -11.98
C MET A 212 -7.34 13.24 -11.95
N GLU A 213 -8.18 13.47 -10.95
CA GLU A 213 -8.59 14.84 -10.63
C GLU A 213 -7.37 15.57 -10.08
N ASN A 214 -7.09 16.77 -10.58
CA ASN A 214 -6.13 17.64 -9.91
C ASN A 214 -6.79 18.14 -8.62
N ILE A 215 -6.41 17.57 -7.48
CA ILE A 215 -6.93 17.95 -6.16
C ILE A 215 -5.91 18.88 -5.48
N PRO A 216 -6.20 20.20 -5.43
CA PRO A 216 -5.35 21.16 -4.73
C PRO A 216 -5.21 20.83 -3.24
N GLN A 217 -4.11 21.28 -2.63
CA GLN A 217 -3.82 20.99 -1.22
C GLN A 217 -4.91 21.52 -0.27
N ASP A 218 -5.44 22.71 -0.54
CA ASP A 218 -6.50 23.35 0.22
C ASP A 218 -7.83 22.59 0.13
N LEU A 219 -8.18 22.12 -1.07
CA LEU A 219 -9.36 21.26 -1.24
C LEU A 219 -9.19 19.93 -0.51
N TYR A 220 -8.03 19.30 -0.66
CA TYR A 220 -7.70 18.06 0.05
C TYR A 220 -7.81 18.22 1.57
N GLN A 221 -7.24 19.28 2.12
CA GLN A 221 -7.32 19.56 3.55
C GLN A 221 -8.75 19.87 4.02
N THR A 222 -9.54 20.54 3.18
CA THR A 222 -10.96 20.82 3.49
C THR A 222 -11.75 19.52 3.60
N GLU A 223 -11.61 18.61 2.63
CA GLU A 223 -12.30 17.31 2.63
C GLU A 223 -11.84 16.41 3.79
N LEU A 224 -10.55 16.43 4.14
CA LEU A 224 -10.02 15.76 5.33
C LEU A 224 -10.64 16.32 6.61
N ASN A 225 -10.67 17.65 6.75
CA ASN A 225 -11.23 18.31 7.93
C ASN A 225 -12.72 18.05 8.05
N ASP A 226 -13.47 18.03 6.95
CA ASP A 226 -14.89 17.71 6.95
C ASP A 226 -15.14 16.27 7.42
N TYR A 227 -14.28 15.31 7.05
CA TYR A 227 -14.34 13.95 7.58
C TYR A 227 -14.01 13.91 9.08
N ILE A 228 -12.92 14.57 9.51
CA ILE A 228 -12.51 14.63 10.92
C ILE A 228 -13.59 15.30 11.78
N ASP A 229 -14.25 16.36 11.29
CA ASP A 229 -15.35 17.06 11.97
C ASP A 229 -16.52 16.12 12.29
N ARG A 230 -16.93 15.30 11.31
CA ARG A 230 -18.00 14.31 11.49
C ARG A 230 -17.60 13.24 12.49
N VAL A 231 -16.37 12.73 12.39
CA VAL A 231 -15.82 11.71 13.28
C VAL A 231 -15.71 12.24 14.72
N TYR A 232 -15.16 13.43 14.92
CA TYR A 232 -15.03 14.08 16.22
C TYR A 232 -16.41 14.32 16.85
N LEU A 233 -17.38 14.79 16.07
CA LEU A 233 -18.76 14.94 16.53
C LEU A 233 -19.35 13.59 16.97
N ALA A 234 -19.08 12.52 16.22
CA ALA A 234 -19.53 11.18 16.55
C ALA A 234 -18.93 10.70 17.88
N TRP A 235 -17.62 10.83 18.08
CA TRP A 235 -16.95 10.43 19.32
C TRP A 235 -17.35 11.27 20.53
N LYS A 236 -17.55 12.58 20.38
CA LYS A 236 -17.88 13.44 21.53
C LYS A 236 -19.37 13.44 21.90
N SER A 237 -20.24 12.98 20.98
CA SER A 237 -21.69 13.09 21.19
C SER A 237 -22.49 11.95 20.57
N ASN A 238 -22.57 11.81 19.24
CA ASN A 238 -23.56 10.93 18.60
C ASN A 238 -23.41 9.45 19.00
N ARG A 239 -22.17 8.98 19.20
CA ARG A 239 -21.87 7.61 19.65
C ARG A 239 -21.66 7.54 21.17
N TYR A 240 -21.46 8.66 21.87
CA TYR A 240 -21.01 8.63 23.26
C TYR A 240 -22.15 8.63 24.26
N ASN A 241 -22.15 7.64 25.15
CA ASN A 241 -23.06 7.56 26.29
C ASN A 241 -22.35 8.05 27.55
N SER A 242 -22.60 9.29 27.95
CA SER A 242 -21.98 9.90 29.13
C SER A 242 -22.35 9.25 30.47
N THR A 243 -23.46 8.51 30.53
CA THR A 243 -23.86 7.80 31.76
C THR A 243 -23.11 6.49 31.92
N GLN A 244 -22.86 5.79 30.81
CA GLN A 244 -22.15 4.51 30.82
C GLN A 244 -20.64 4.66 30.62
N GLY A 245 -20.18 5.81 30.09
CA GLY A 245 -18.79 6.02 29.72
C GLY A 245 -18.36 5.18 28.51
N THR A 246 -19.29 4.86 27.61
CA THR A 246 -19.06 3.96 26.47
C THR A 246 -19.46 4.60 25.15
N TRP A 247 -18.99 4.03 24.05
CA TRP A 247 -19.40 4.39 22.70
C TRP A 247 -20.23 3.29 22.06
N ASP A 248 -21.25 3.68 21.31
CA ASP A 248 -21.95 2.79 20.39
C ASP A 248 -21.01 2.45 19.23
N MET A 249 -20.65 1.16 19.16
CA MET A 249 -19.87 0.59 18.07
C MET A 249 -20.74 0.37 16.84
N ARG A 250 -20.14 0.05 15.68
CA ARG A 250 -20.87 -0.15 14.43
C ARG A 250 -21.99 -1.19 14.56
N GLU A 251 -21.73 -2.27 15.28
CA GLU A 251 -22.71 -3.32 15.54
C GLU A 251 -23.81 -2.92 16.56
N GLY A 252 -23.80 -1.68 17.06
CA GLY A 252 -24.74 -1.15 18.03
C GLY A 252 -24.47 -1.57 19.48
N SER A 253 -23.30 -2.18 19.75
CA SER A 253 -22.91 -2.59 21.10
C SER A 253 -22.23 -1.43 21.84
N PRO A 254 -22.66 -1.08 23.06
CA PRO A 254 -21.98 -0.07 23.87
C PRO A 254 -20.68 -0.66 24.42
N ARG A 255 -19.54 -0.02 24.12
CA ARG A 255 -18.21 -0.48 24.55
C ARG A 255 -17.29 0.70 24.86
N PHE A 256 -16.45 0.57 25.88
CA PHE A 256 -15.36 1.52 26.11
C PHE A 256 -14.25 1.32 25.08
N SER A 257 -13.59 2.38 24.65
CA SER A 257 -12.44 2.29 23.75
C SER A 257 -11.41 3.33 24.14
N GLU A 258 -10.24 2.87 24.57
CA GLU A 258 -9.11 3.77 24.82
C GLU A 258 -8.66 4.47 23.54
N GLU A 259 -8.81 3.85 22.37
CA GLU A 259 -8.47 4.45 21.09
C GLU A 259 -9.35 5.67 20.79
N ILE A 260 -10.67 5.54 20.95
CA ILE A 260 -11.59 6.67 20.81
C ILE A 260 -11.27 7.76 21.85
N LEU A 261 -11.03 7.36 23.11
CA LEU A 261 -10.65 8.26 24.20
C LEU A 261 -9.40 9.09 23.86
N VAL A 262 -8.36 8.46 23.31
CA VAL A 262 -7.13 9.15 22.90
C VAL A 262 -7.40 10.11 21.75
N ASN A 263 -8.09 9.66 20.71
CA ASN A 263 -8.36 10.47 19.52
C ASN A 263 -9.23 11.70 19.87
N VAL A 264 -10.27 11.53 20.69
CA VAL A 264 -11.15 12.64 21.09
C VAL A 264 -10.45 13.63 22.01
N LEU A 265 -9.55 13.18 22.89
CA LEU A 265 -8.77 14.07 23.75
C LEU A 265 -7.73 14.87 22.96
N ALA A 266 -7.04 14.23 22.01
CA ALA A 266 -6.11 14.89 21.09
C ALA A 266 -6.84 15.94 20.24
N GLU A 267 -7.97 15.58 19.64
CA GLU A 267 -8.75 16.49 18.79
C GLU A 267 -9.38 17.64 19.59
N ALA A 268 -9.86 17.37 20.81
CA ALA A 268 -10.35 18.42 21.70
C ALA A 268 -9.23 19.37 22.15
N TRP A 269 -7.98 18.89 22.20
CA TRP A 269 -6.82 19.73 22.48
C TRP A 269 -6.59 20.73 21.35
N GLU A 270 -6.56 20.25 20.11
CA GLU A 270 -6.42 21.07 18.90
C GLU A 270 -7.54 22.12 18.78
N ARG A 271 -8.80 21.72 19.05
CA ARG A 271 -9.99 22.58 18.89
C ARG A 271 -10.26 23.54 20.04
N GLU A 272 -9.38 23.62 21.02
CA GLU A 272 -9.58 24.39 22.25
C GLU A 272 -10.82 23.99 23.09
N GLU A 273 -11.35 22.79 22.90
CA GLU A 273 -12.50 22.25 23.65
C GLU A 273 -12.07 21.36 24.84
N TYR A 274 -10.76 21.21 25.06
CA TYR A 274 -10.17 20.21 25.95
C TYR A 274 -10.79 20.18 27.35
N THR A 275 -10.93 21.32 28.05
CA THR A 275 -11.42 21.34 29.43
C THR A 275 -12.81 20.70 29.58
N ARG A 276 -13.72 20.93 28.62
CA ARG A 276 -15.07 20.37 28.66
C ARG A 276 -15.02 18.87 28.39
N VAL A 277 -14.37 18.47 27.30
CA VAL A 277 -14.28 17.07 26.86
C VAL A 277 -13.51 16.22 27.87
N TYR A 278 -12.44 16.76 28.44
CA TYR A 278 -11.62 16.09 29.45
C TYR A 278 -12.43 15.58 30.63
N ASN A 279 -13.36 16.38 31.17
CA ASN A 279 -14.15 15.97 32.34
C ASN A 279 -15.03 14.74 32.04
N GLU A 280 -15.65 14.70 30.86
CA GLU A 280 -16.47 13.57 30.43
C GLU A 280 -15.60 12.33 30.18
N MET A 281 -14.50 12.50 29.46
CA MET A 281 -13.56 11.45 29.11
C MET A 281 -12.84 10.87 30.33
N ARG A 282 -12.48 11.72 31.29
CA ARG A 282 -11.93 11.30 32.58
C ARG A 282 -12.93 10.45 33.35
N SER A 283 -14.20 10.85 33.36
CA SER A 283 -15.26 10.09 34.02
C SER A 283 -15.44 8.70 33.39
N ALA A 284 -15.40 8.59 32.06
CA ALA A 284 -15.40 7.30 31.38
C ALA A 284 -14.18 6.44 31.75
N ALA A 285 -12.98 7.02 31.73
CA ALA A 285 -11.75 6.33 32.10
C ALA A 285 -11.76 5.82 33.56
N ASP A 286 -12.38 6.56 34.49
CA ASP A 286 -12.52 6.15 35.89
C ASP A 286 -13.51 4.97 36.07
N ILE A 287 -14.45 4.78 35.14
CA ILE A 287 -15.35 3.60 35.11
C ILE A 287 -14.62 2.35 34.58
N PHE A 288 -13.71 2.52 33.62
CA PHE A 288 -12.98 1.43 32.95
C PHE A 288 -11.46 1.46 33.19
N PRO A 289 -10.97 1.50 34.45
CA PRO A 289 -9.54 1.68 34.74
C PRO A 289 -8.65 0.49 34.36
N LEU A 290 -9.25 -0.66 34.02
CA LEU A 290 -8.55 -1.86 33.55
C LEU A 290 -8.39 -1.90 32.02
N GLU A 291 -9.10 -1.04 31.29
CA GLU A 291 -9.02 -0.94 29.82
C GLU A 291 -8.05 0.18 29.37
N LEU A 292 -7.47 0.91 30.32
CA LEU A 292 -6.46 1.94 30.07
C LEU A 292 -5.06 1.35 29.98
N SER A 293 -4.28 1.83 29.03
CA SER A 293 -2.87 1.54 28.84
C SER A 293 -2.06 2.84 28.88
N TYR A 294 -0.82 2.79 28.38
CA TYR A 294 0.00 3.99 28.28
C TYR A 294 -0.51 5.00 27.24
N ARG A 295 -1.38 4.57 26.31
CA ARG A 295 -1.82 5.42 25.20
C ARG A 295 -2.51 6.71 25.65
N SER A 296 -3.31 6.62 26.70
CA SER A 296 -4.03 7.77 27.27
C SER A 296 -3.25 8.51 28.39
N SER A 297 -2.07 8.01 28.78
CA SER A 297 -1.37 8.46 29.99
C SER A 297 -0.92 9.92 29.91
N VAL A 298 -0.63 10.42 28.71
CA VAL A 298 -0.22 11.81 28.46
C VAL A 298 -1.33 12.82 28.76
N PHE A 299 -2.59 12.37 28.74
CA PHE A 299 -3.76 13.17 29.12
C PHE A 299 -4.23 12.86 30.54
N LEU A 300 -4.26 11.58 30.93
CA LEU A 300 -4.95 11.12 32.14
C LEU A 300 -4.03 10.82 33.33
N GLY A 301 -2.71 10.83 33.15
CA GLY A 301 -1.74 10.53 34.20
C GLY A 301 -1.68 9.05 34.56
N ASN A 302 -1.49 8.74 35.85
CA ASN A 302 -1.21 7.40 36.37
C ASN A 302 0.09 6.79 35.81
N LEU A 303 1.09 7.66 35.59
CA LEU A 303 2.33 7.33 34.89
C LEU A 303 3.10 6.23 35.62
N ARG A 304 3.08 6.22 36.95
CA ARG A 304 3.79 5.18 37.73
C ARG A 304 3.26 3.77 37.49
N LYS A 305 1.94 3.58 37.46
CA LYS A 305 1.35 2.26 37.20
C LYS A 305 1.62 1.87 35.75
N ILE A 306 1.28 2.78 34.85
CA ILE A 306 1.32 2.57 33.41
C ILE A 306 2.73 2.24 32.90
N THR A 307 3.75 2.96 33.37
CA THR A 307 5.14 2.72 32.94
C THR A 307 5.70 1.38 33.44
N ASN A 308 5.15 0.82 34.53
CA ASN A 308 5.48 -0.55 34.98
C ASN A 308 4.82 -1.61 34.10
N ASP A 309 3.58 -1.38 33.66
CA ASP A 309 2.83 -2.32 32.80
C ASP A 309 3.39 -2.32 31.36
N LEU A 310 4.00 -1.21 30.93
CA LEU A 310 4.60 -1.03 29.62
C LEU A 310 5.65 -2.10 29.27
N ASP A 311 6.49 -2.52 30.23
CA ASP A 311 7.52 -3.53 30.01
C ASP A 311 6.97 -4.89 29.62
N ALA A 312 5.77 -5.22 30.08
CA ALA A 312 5.10 -6.46 29.70
C ALA A 312 4.57 -6.36 28.27
N ALA A 313 3.98 -5.22 27.90
CA ALA A 313 3.49 -4.97 26.54
C ALA A 313 4.63 -4.98 25.51
N ASP A 314 5.75 -4.29 25.80
CA ASP A 314 6.91 -4.22 24.89
C ASP A 314 7.57 -5.59 24.70
N ARG A 315 7.59 -6.42 25.76
CA ARG A 315 8.04 -7.81 25.63
C ARG A 315 7.13 -8.64 24.75
N GLN A 316 5.81 -8.54 24.90
CA GLN A 316 4.87 -9.28 24.06
C GLN A 316 4.98 -8.88 22.59
N GLU A 317 5.07 -7.58 22.32
CA GLU A 317 5.19 -7.06 20.96
C GLU A 317 6.55 -7.41 20.33
N SER A 318 7.64 -7.32 21.10
CA SER A 318 8.96 -7.79 20.65
C SER A 318 8.96 -9.29 20.31
N ILE A 319 8.24 -10.12 21.07
CA ILE A 319 8.07 -11.56 20.78
C ILE A 319 7.29 -11.75 19.48
N ARG A 320 6.20 -11.01 19.27
CA ARG A 320 5.39 -11.06 18.04
C ARG A 320 6.25 -10.74 16.82
N ILE A 321 6.96 -9.61 16.83
CA ILE A 321 7.84 -9.17 15.74
C ILE A 321 8.92 -10.20 15.47
N ARG A 322 9.61 -10.67 16.51
CA ARG A 322 10.67 -11.69 16.38
C ARG A 322 10.15 -13.00 15.77
N ASN A 323 8.96 -13.44 16.16
CA ASN A 323 8.35 -14.64 15.60
C ASN A 323 8.06 -14.48 14.10
N MET A 324 7.57 -13.31 13.67
CA MET A 324 7.34 -13.03 12.24
C MET A 324 8.65 -13.02 11.45
N ILE A 325 9.69 -12.35 11.97
CA ILE A 325 11.03 -12.34 11.36
C ILE A 325 11.58 -13.76 11.21
N ASN A 326 11.52 -14.57 12.27
CA ASN A 326 12.03 -15.96 12.26
C ASN A 326 11.27 -16.87 11.28
N GLN A 327 10.01 -16.54 10.98
CA GLN A 327 9.17 -17.26 10.02
C GLN A 327 9.36 -16.76 8.58
N GLY A 328 10.19 -15.73 8.35
CA GLY A 328 10.34 -15.08 7.05
C GLY A 328 9.10 -14.32 6.60
N ASN A 329 8.23 -13.91 7.55
CA ASN A 329 6.96 -13.26 7.24
C ASN A 329 7.14 -11.74 7.09
N ALA A 330 7.18 -11.26 5.84
CA ALA A 330 7.36 -9.85 5.53
C ALA A 330 6.14 -8.98 5.88
N MET A 331 5.00 -9.55 6.27
CA MET A 331 3.89 -8.77 6.83
C MET A 331 4.27 -8.03 8.13
N VAL A 332 5.42 -8.35 8.74
CA VAL A 332 5.93 -7.61 9.91
C VAL A 332 6.10 -6.11 9.62
N TYR A 333 6.41 -5.74 8.37
CA TYR A 333 6.57 -4.34 7.96
C TYR A 333 5.25 -3.56 7.92
N LEU A 334 4.09 -4.19 8.04
CA LEU A 334 2.84 -3.44 8.28
C LEU A 334 2.76 -2.86 9.71
N THR A 335 3.69 -3.20 10.59
CA THR A 335 3.82 -2.56 11.90
C THR A 335 4.26 -1.11 11.70
N PRO A 336 3.47 -0.10 12.12
CA PRO A 336 3.87 1.30 11.98
C PRO A 336 5.12 1.60 12.79
N ASN A 337 6.02 2.42 12.23
CA ASN A 337 7.27 2.81 12.89
C ASN A 337 8.09 1.60 13.39
N LEU A 338 8.13 0.50 12.64
CA LEU A 338 8.73 -0.77 13.07
C LEU A 338 10.20 -0.62 13.46
N PHE A 339 11.00 0.07 12.63
CA PHE A 339 12.42 0.26 12.89
C PHE A 339 12.65 1.13 14.14
N ARG A 340 11.88 2.21 14.27
CA ARG A 340 11.91 3.04 15.47
C ARG A 340 11.53 2.25 16.72
N TYR A 341 10.47 1.45 16.65
CA TYR A 341 10.08 0.56 17.74
C TYR A 341 11.25 -0.37 18.10
N ALA A 342 11.89 -0.99 17.11
CA ALA A 342 13.02 -1.88 17.33
C ALA A 342 14.23 -1.19 17.98
N THR A 343 14.46 0.10 17.70
CA THR A 343 15.51 0.93 18.31
C THR A 343 15.17 1.41 19.72
N ASP A 344 13.94 1.92 19.92
CA ASP A 344 13.56 2.64 21.13
C ASP A 344 12.95 1.72 22.21
N ARG A 345 12.24 0.67 21.79
CA ARG A 345 11.39 -0.17 22.67
C ARG A 345 11.62 -1.68 22.49
N GLY A 346 12.35 -2.06 21.46
CA GLY A 346 12.69 -3.44 21.16
C GLY A 346 13.57 -4.06 22.24
N SER A 347 13.38 -5.35 22.48
CA SER A 347 14.34 -6.15 23.24
C SER A 347 15.72 -6.19 22.56
N ASP A 348 16.78 -6.48 23.32
CA ASP A 348 18.13 -6.73 22.80
C ASP A 348 18.11 -7.61 21.53
N ASN A 349 18.86 -7.18 20.51
CA ASN A 349 18.99 -7.79 19.19
C ASN A 349 17.78 -7.71 18.25
N LEU A 350 16.67 -7.05 18.61
CA LEU A 350 15.52 -6.93 17.70
C LEU A 350 15.87 -6.14 16.44
N LEU A 351 16.49 -4.96 16.58
CA LEU A 351 16.90 -4.12 15.46
C LEU A 351 17.91 -4.84 14.54
N PRO A 352 19.04 -5.42 15.03
CA PRO A 352 19.95 -6.18 14.19
C PRO A 352 19.28 -7.34 13.42
N ASN A 353 18.36 -8.08 14.07
CA ASN A 353 17.64 -9.17 13.41
C ASN A 353 16.69 -8.65 12.32
N LEU A 354 16.01 -7.53 12.57
CA LEU A 354 15.14 -6.87 11.61
C LEU A 354 15.93 -6.36 10.41
N VAL A 355 17.09 -5.75 10.64
CA VAL A 355 18.01 -5.30 9.58
C VAL A 355 18.45 -6.48 8.73
N ALA A 356 18.96 -7.55 9.33
CA ALA A 356 19.39 -8.75 8.61
C ALA A 356 18.24 -9.39 7.80
N PHE A 357 17.03 -9.38 8.35
CA PHE A 357 15.85 -9.84 7.62
C PHE A 357 15.53 -8.93 6.42
N THR A 358 15.57 -7.61 6.61
CA THR A 358 15.35 -6.62 5.54
C THR A 358 16.37 -6.79 4.41
N GLU A 359 17.64 -7.01 4.76
CA GLU A 359 18.72 -7.28 3.80
C GLU A 359 18.47 -8.56 2.99
N SER A 360 17.87 -9.58 3.60
CA SER A 360 17.58 -10.85 2.93
C SER A 360 16.45 -10.79 1.89
N LEU A 361 15.59 -9.76 1.93
CA LEU A 361 14.44 -9.64 1.03
C LEU A 361 14.86 -9.28 -0.39
N ALA A 362 14.06 -9.70 -1.38
CA ALA A 362 14.16 -9.24 -2.76
C ALA A 362 12.92 -8.39 -3.10
N PRO A 363 13.08 -7.11 -3.50
CA PRO A 363 11.94 -6.22 -3.81
C PRO A 363 10.94 -6.86 -4.78
N ALA A 364 11.48 -7.48 -5.83
CA ALA A 364 10.70 -8.10 -6.88
C ALA A 364 9.73 -9.19 -6.37
N THR A 365 10.05 -9.91 -5.29
CA THR A 365 9.25 -11.05 -4.82
C THR A 365 8.16 -10.68 -3.80
N LEU A 366 8.07 -9.40 -3.41
CA LEU A 366 7.15 -8.97 -2.36
C LEU A 366 5.70 -8.92 -2.85
N ALA A 367 4.80 -9.43 -2.01
CA ALA A 367 3.36 -9.23 -2.20
C ALA A 367 2.98 -7.75 -1.98
N PRO A 368 1.82 -7.28 -2.50
CA PRO A 368 1.43 -5.87 -2.43
C PRO A 368 1.45 -5.29 -1.01
N LEU A 369 0.92 -6.02 -0.04
CA LEU A 369 0.87 -5.58 1.36
C LEU A 369 2.24 -5.57 2.05
N GLU A 370 3.12 -6.49 1.69
CA GLU A 370 4.50 -6.53 2.21
C GLU A 370 5.30 -5.35 1.67
N ALA A 371 5.13 -5.06 0.37
CA ALA A 371 5.70 -3.90 -0.27
C ALA A 371 5.18 -2.59 0.34
N LEU A 372 3.87 -2.51 0.63
CA LEU A 372 3.27 -1.35 1.28
C LEU A 372 3.88 -1.16 2.67
N GLY A 373 4.05 -2.23 3.45
CA GLY A 373 4.67 -2.20 4.77
C GLY A 373 6.10 -1.62 4.75
N LEU A 374 6.91 -2.01 3.77
CA LEU A 374 8.25 -1.46 3.60
C LEU A 374 8.20 0.02 3.18
N ALA A 375 7.35 0.36 2.21
CA ALA A 375 7.20 1.73 1.73
C ALA A 375 6.71 2.68 2.84
N MET A 376 5.69 2.30 3.61
CA MET A 376 5.20 3.13 4.73
C MET A 376 6.28 3.32 5.79
N ASN A 377 7.09 2.30 6.09
CA ASN A 377 8.17 2.46 7.07
C ASN A 377 9.25 3.40 6.54
N TYR A 378 9.52 3.41 5.23
CA TYR A 378 10.51 4.30 4.61
C TYR A 378 10.05 5.76 4.48
N TYR A 379 8.82 6.01 4.05
CA TYR A 379 8.34 7.37 3.77
C TYR A 379 7.58 8.00 4.94
N LEU A 380 6.88 7.21 5.76
CA LEU A 380 6.11 7.70 6.91
C LEU A 380 6.80 7.42 8.25
N GLY A 381 7.81 6.56 8.26
CA GLY A 381 8.56 6.21 9.47
C GLY A 381 9.54 7.30 9.86
N ASP A 382 9.64 7.53 11.18
CA ASP A 382 10.67 8.40 11.76
C ASP A 382 11.93 7.58 12.07
N PHE A 383 13.05 7.91 11.43
CA PHE A 383 14.33 7.22 11.59
C PHE A 383 15.29 8.01 12.47
N PRO A 384 15.72 7.46 13.62
CA PRO A 384 16.76 8.10 14.42
C PRO A 384 18.17 7.94 13.82
N ASP A 385 18.38 6.99 12.89
CA ASP A 385 19.69 6.66 12.31
C ASP A 385 19.66 6.60 10.77
N ASN A 386 20.70 7.18 10.15
CA ASN A 386 20.92 7.16 8.71
C ASN A 386 21.19 5.74 8.17
N GLU A 387 21.71 4.82 8.98
CA GLU A 387 22.03 3.45 8.54
C GLU A 387 20.77 2.69 8.09
N VAL A 388 19.69 2.76 8.87
CA VAL A 388 18.41 2.13 8.52
C VAL A 388 17.84 2.73 7.23
N ARG A 389 17.93 4.05 7.09
CA ARG A 389 17.46 4.74 5.88
C ARG A 389 18.24 4.30 4.65
N GLN A 390 19.55 4.10 4.78
CA GLN A 390 20.40 3.56 3.71
C GLN A 390 20.06 2.12 3.35
N ILE A 391 19.73 1.27 4.33
CA ILE A 391 19.29 -0.11 4.05
C ILE A 391 17.99 -0.11 3.26
N LEU A 392 17.06 0.78 3.59
CA LEU A 392 15.76 0.86 2.93
C LEU A 392 15.82 1.54 1.56
N SER A 393 16.85 2.33 1.24
CA SER A 393 16.95 3.02 -0.06
C SER A 393 17.02 2.07 -1.26
N ARG A 394 17.44 0.81 -1.05
CA ARG A 394 17.37 -0.25 -2.08
C ARG A 394 15.94 -0.56 -2.55
N PHE A 395 14.94 -0.12 -1.80
CA PHE A 395 13.51 -0.25 -2.10
C PHE A 395 12.92 1.07 -2.62
N GLU A 396 13.72 2.06 -3.03
CA GLU A 396 13.22 3.35 -3.54
C GLU A 396 12.26 3.21 -4.73
N GLY A 397 12.45 2.17 -5.56
CA GLY A 397 11.60 1.81 -6.70
C GLY A 397 10.38 0.94 -6.35
N ILE A 398 10.16 0.60 -5.08
CA ILE A 398 9.08 -0.30 -4.67
C ILE A 398 7.69 0.28 -4.94
N LEU A 399 7.58 1.62 -4.95
CA LEU A 399 6.32 2.29 -5.26
C LEU A 399 5.94 2.01 -6.72
N GLU A 400 6.88 2.22 -7.63
CA GLU A 400 6.69 2.06 -9.06
C GLU A 400 6.58 0.58 -9.47
N GLU A 401 7.39 -0.30 -8.85
CA GLU A 401 7.49 -1.72 -9.23
C GLU A 401 6.42 -2.61 -8.58
N ASN A 402 5.98 -2.31 -7.34
CA ASN A 402 5.12 -3.19 -6.56
C ASN A 402 3.80 -2.56 -6.12
N ILE A 403 3.73 -1.24 -5.92
CA ILE A 403 2.53 -0.57 -5.40
C ILE A 403 1.64 -0.05 -6.53
N MET A 404 2.22 0.74 -7.45
CA MET A 404 1.49 1.35 -8.56
C MET A 404 0.75 0.35 -9.45
N PRO A 405 1.31 -0.82 -9.81
CA PRO A 405 0.61 -1.81 -10.62
C PRO A 405 -0.68 -2.34 -9.98
N GLU A 406 -0.78 -2.23 -8.66
CA GLU A 406 -1.93 -2.70 -7.87
C GLU A 406 -2.93 -1.58 -7.59
N ILE A 407 -2.70 -0.37 -8.09
CA ILE A 407 -3.67 0.72 -8.02
C ILE A 407 -4.58 0.64 -9.25
N VAL A 408 -5.88 0.53 -9.00
CA VAL A 408 -6.90 0.52 -10.04
C VAL A 408 -7.76 1.77 -9.95
N LYS A 409 -8.09 2.32 -11.11
CA LYS A 409 -9.17 3.29 -11.24
C LYS A 409 -10.48 2.56 -11.50
N VAL A 410 -11.51 3.01 -10.81
CA VAL A 410 -12.93 2.73 -11.08
C VAL A 410 -13.70 4.05 -11.12
N ASP A 411 -14.97 4.00 -11.47
CA ASP A 411 -15.84 5.18 -11.53
C ASP A 411 -15.83 6.01 -10.24
N GLU A 412 -15.78 5.33 -9.09
CA GLU A 412 -15.80 5.96 -7.77
C GLU A 412 -14.43 6.50 -7.31
N GLY A 413 -13.35 6.19 -8.03
CA GLY A 413 -12.01 6.71 -7.75
C GLY A 413 -10.89 5.68 -7.82
N PHE A 414 -9.89 5.83 -6.96
CA PHE A 414 -8.65 5.07 -6.98
C PHE A 414 -8.51 4.17 -5.76
N PHE A 415 -8.24 2.89 -6.00
CA PHE A 415 -8.16 1.87 -4.94
C PHE A 415 -6.91 1.03 -5.05
N PHE A 416 -6.34 0.69 -3.90
CA PHE A 416 -5.21 -0.24 -3.81
C PHE A 416 -5.72 -1.67 -3.65
N VAL A 417 -5.48 -2.49 -4.67
CA VAL A 417 -5.92 -3.88 -4.75
C VAL A 417 -4.95 -4.75 -3.95
N THR A 418 -5.47 -5.37 -2.88
CA THR A 418 -4.68 -6.24 -2.00
C THR A 418 -4.78 -7.71 -2.42
N GLU A 419 -5.89 -8.08 -3.06
CA GLU A 419 -6.17 -9.39 -3.65
C GLU A 419 -6.96 -9.18 -4.95
N PRO A 420 -6.98 -10.12 -5.91
CA PRO A 420 -7.65 -9.91 -7.19
C PRO A 420 -9.10 -9.42 -7.06
N GLY A 421 -9.38 -8.22 -7.56
CA GLY A 421 -10.70 -7.58 -7.51
C GLY A 421 -11.12 -7.09 -6.12
N ILE A 422 -10.23 -7.10 -5.13
CA ILE A 422 -10.53 -6.72 -3.75
C ILE A 422 -9.56 -5.64 -3.29
N ALA A 423 -10.12 -4.50 -2.89
CA ALA A 423 -9.41 -3.44 -2.19
C ALA A 423 -9.86 -3.36 -0.73
N ASN A 424 -9.03 -2.72 0.09
CA ASN A 424 -9.33 -2.45 1.49
C ASN A 424 -9.15 -0.96 1.78
N SER A 425 -10.08 -0.37 2.54
CA SER A 425 -10.09 1.07 2.83
C SER A 425 -8.88 1.53 3.61
N TYR A 426 -8.49 0.80 4.66
CA TYR A 426 -7.32 1.13 5.47
C TYR A 426 -6.06 1.12 4.61
N TYR A 427 -5.85 0.06 3.83
CA TYR A 427 -4.65 -0.06 3.00
C TYR A 427 -4.65 0.92 1.82
N THR A 428 -5.82 1.27 1.26
CA THR A 428 -5.90 2.32 0.22
C THR A 428 -5.54 3.69 0.77
N ILE A 429 -6.04 4.06 1.96
CA ILE A 429 -5.68 5.32 2.63
C ILE A 429 -4.18 5.33 2.96
N LEU A 430 -3.66 4.23 3.52
CA LEU A 430 -2.25 4.12 3.88
C LEU A 430 -1.33 4.21 2.64
N THR A 431 -1.70 3.58 1.53
CA THR A 431 -1.01 3.73 0.25
C THR A 431 -1.05 5.18 -0.22
N GLY A 432 -2.22 5.83 -0.14
CA GLY A 432 -2.37 7.23 -0.53
C GLY A 432 -1.49 8.18 0.29
N GLN A 433 -1.44 8.02 1.61
CA GLN A 433 -0.56 8.81 2.49
C GLN A 433 0.92 8.53 2.21
N THR A 434 1.28 7.26 1.97
CA THR A 434 2.65 6.88 1.61
C THR A 434 3.08 7.54 0.29
N LEU A 435 2.20 7.59 -0.72
CA LEU A 435 2.45 8.28 -1.98
C LEU A 435 2.57 9.80 -1.81
N ILE A 436 1.72 10.42 -0.97
CA ILE A 436 1.83 11.87 -0.67
C ILE A 436 3.20 12.17 -0.06
N ALA A 437 3.62 11.42 0.97
CA ALA A 437 4.91 11.61 1.63
C ALA A 437 6.08 11.38 0.67
N ALA A 438 6.04 10.30 -0.12
CA ALA A 438 7.04 10.03 -1.14
C ALA A 438 7.11 11.12 -2.21
N GLY A 439 5.96 11.63 -2.64
CA GLY A 439 5.85 12.73 -3.59
C GLY A 439 6.44 14.03 -3.06
N GLN A 440 6.19 14.36 -1.79
CA GLN A 440 6.79 15.52 -1.14
C GLN A 440 8.32 15.39 -1.02
N GLU A 441 8.82 14.22 -0.61
CA GLU A 441 10.26 13.96 -0.49
C GLU A 441 10.98 14.01 -1.86
N LYS A 442 10.37 13.41 -2.90
CA LYS A 442 10.96 13.33 -4.25
C LYS A 442 10.67 14.56 -5.12
N GLY A 443 9.82 15.50 -4.69
CA GLY A 443 9.32 16.60 -5.52
C GLY A 443 8.45 16.13 -6.70
N ASN A 444 7.71 15.03 -6.51
CA ASN A 444 6.89 14.38 -7.51
C ASN A 444 5.40 14.69 -7.27
N GLU A 445 4.87 15.71 -7.97
CA GLU A 445 3.47 16.15 -7.89
C GLU A 445 2.45 15.08 -8.32
N GLN A 446 2.87 14.16 -9.18
CA GLN A 446 2.07 13.05 -9.66
C GLN A 446 1.73 12.09 -8.52
N PHE A 447 2.70 11.73 -7.69
CA PHE A 447 2.48 10.92 -6.48
C PHE A 447 1.59 11.64 -5.46
N ILE A 448 1.78 12.94 -5.28
CA ILE A 448 0.93 13.76 -4.41
C ILE A 448 -0.52 13.72 -4.90
N SER A 449 -0.74 13.96 -6.19
CA SER A 449 -2.08 13.97 -6.78
C SER A 449 -2.77 12.62 -6.66
N LEU A 450 -2.09 11.52 -7.02
CA LEU A 450 -2.64 10.17 -6.91
C LEU A 450 -2.97 9.83 -5.46
N GLY A 451 -2.06 10.12 -4.53
CA GLY A 451 -2.27 9.84 -3.12
C GLY A 451 -3.47 10.59 -2.53
N ARG A 452 -3.66 11.87 -2.89
CA ARG A 452 -4.86 12.64 -2.51
C ARG A 452 -6.14 12.04 -3.07
N ASN A 453 -6.14 11.67 -4.35
CA ASN A 453 -7.27 11.01 -5.00
C ASN A 453 -7.62 9.71 -4.28
N MET A 454 -6.65 8.86 -3.95
CA MET A 454 -6.88 7.59 -3.25
C MET A 454 -7.50 7.79 -1.86
N VAL A 455 -6.95 8.72 -1.06
CA VAL A 455 -7.49 9.01 0.27
C VAL A 455 -8.94 9.49 0.14
N LEU A 456 -9.22 10.47 -0.72
CA LEU A 456 -10.58 11.00 -0.88
C LEU A 456 -11.56 10.00 -1.50
N SER A 457 -11.11 9.11 -2.38
CA SER A 457 -11.94 8.02 -2.94
C SER A 457 -12.53 7.16 -1.83
N VAL A 458 -11.72 6.83 -0.82
CA VAL A 458 -12.17 6.05 0.33
C VAL A 458 -13.03 6.88 1.27
N LEU A 459 -12.61 8.09 1.64
CA LEU A 459 -13.35 8.92 2.61
C LEU A 459 -14.77 9.26 2.15
N ARG A 460 -15.00 9.36 0.84
CA ARG A 460 -16.32 9.55 0.22
C ARG A 460 -17.28 8.36 0.42
N LEU A 461 -16.75 7.15 0.69
CA LEU A 461 -17.55 5.96 1.02
C LEU A 461 -18.00 5.94 2.49
N GLY A 462 -17.51 6.87 3.31
CA GLY A 462 -17.81 6.94 4.73
C GLY A 462 -19.23 7.39 5.03
N ASP A 463 -19.80 6.85 6.11
CA ASP A 463 -21.11 7.29 6.59
C ASP A 463 -21.04 8.59 7.41
N GLN A 464 -22.18 9.00 7.97
CA GLN A 464 -22.30 10.23 8.77
C GLN A 464 -21.48 10.21 10.07
N MET A 465 -21.04 9.04 10.53
CA MET A 465 -20.20 8.85 11.72
C MET A 465 -18.73 8.54 11.36
N GLY A 466 -18.41 8.51 10.06
CA GLY A 466 -17.07 8.24 9.53
C GLY A 466 -16.69 6.75 9.48
N PHE A 467 -17.64 5.83 9.63
CA PHE A 467 -17.35 4.41 9.38
C PHE A 467 -17.17 4.17 7.88
N LEU A 468 -16.11 3.45 7.51
CA LEU A 468 -15.79 3.10 6.13
C LEU A 468 -16.05 1.61 5.89
N PRO A 469 -16.35 1.16 4.66
CA PRO A 469 -16.37 -0.27 4.34
C PRO A 469 -14.96 -0.85 4.53
N SER A 470 -14.82 -2.05 5.11
CA SER A 470 -13.46 -2.62 5.25
C SER A 470 -12.95 -3.18 3.93
N GLN A 471 -13.81 -3.89 3.21
CA GLN A 471 -13.53 -4.54 1.94
C GLN A 471 -14.38 -3.93 0.83
N ILE A 472 -13.76 -3.68 -0.32
CA ILE A 472 -14.37 -3.09 -1.50
C ILE A 472 -14.14 -4.08 -2.65
N GLU A 473 -15.22 -4.62 -3.21
CA GLU A 473 -15.18 -5.51 -4.36
C GLU A 473 -15.29 -4.68 -5.65
N LEU A 474 -14.37 -4.94 -6.57
CA LEU A 474 -14.22 -4.20 -7.83
C LEU A 474 -14.45 -5.15 -8.99
N THR A 475 -15.35 -4.78 -9.90
CA THR A 475 -15.65 -5.59 -11.09
C THR A 475 -16.04 -4.66 -12.24
N ALA A 476 -15.52 -4.93 -13.43
CA ALA A 476 -15.85 -4.16 -14.64
C ALA A 476 -15.71 -2.64 -14.47
N GLY A 477 -14.68 -2.18 -13.75
CA GLY A 477 -14.40 -0.75 -13.61
C GLY A 477 -15.28 0.00 -12.60
N ALA A 478 -16.07 -0.69 -11.77
CA ALA A 478 -16.90 -0.08 -10.74
C ALA A 478 -16.83 -0.84 -9.40
N ILE A 479 -17.31 -0.21 -8.32
CA ILE A 479 -17.55 -0.91 -7.05
C ILE A 479 -18.80 -1.78 -7.18
N SER A 480 -18.63 -3.10 -7.08
CA SER A 480 -19.74 -4.07 -7.17
C SER A 480 -20.39 -4.34 -5.80
N ALA A 481 -19.59 -4.33 -4.74
CA ALA A 481 -20.05 -4.53 -3.37
C ALA A 481 -19.07 -3.94 -2.35
N THR A 482 -19.57 -3.69 -1.14
CA THR A 482 -18.75 -3.31 0.02
C THR A 482 -19.11 -4.17 1.22
N GLN A 483 -18.11 -4.64 1.97
CA GLN A 483 -18.31 -5.50 3.13
C GLN A 483 -17.48 -5.04 4.34
N GLY A 484 -17.90 -5.49 5.52
CA GLY A 484 -17.21 -5.20 6.78
C GLY A 484 -17.22 -3.71 7.15
N THR A 485 -16.42 -3.35 8.15
CA THR A 485 -16.29 -1.96 8.58
C THR A 485 -14.88 -1.69 9.08
N THR A 486 -14.29 -0.60 8.60
CA THR A 486 -13.10 0.02 9.17
C THR A 486 -13.54 1.19 10.04
N ASN A 487 -13.11 1.18 11.30
CA ASN A 487 -13.55 2.19 12.25
C ASN A 487 -12.81 3.52 12.02
N PRO A 488 -13.46 4.67 12.25
CA PRO A 488 -12.80 5.97 12.07
C PRO A 488 -11.63 6.16 13.04
N GLU A 489 -11.67 5.50 14.20
CA GLU A 489 -10.57 5.51 15.17
C GLU A 489 -9.26 4.90 14.64
N GLU A 490 -9.34 3.96 13.70
CA GLU A 490 -8.17 3.36 13.03
C GLU A 490 -7.61 4.28 11.93
N ILE A 491 -8.45 5.15 11.37
CA ILE A 491 -8.12 6.02 10.22
C ILE A 491 -7.57 7.37 10.67
N TYR A 492 -8.14 7.93 11.74
CA TYR A 492 -7.76 9.25 12.23
C TYR A 492 -6.25 9.43 12.42
N PRO A 493 -5.50 8.52 13.06
CA PRO A 493 -4.06 8.67 13.26
C PRO A 493 -3.24 8.63 11.95
N ILE A 494 -3.84 8.18 10.85
CA ILE A 494 -3.19 8.07 9.53
C ILE A 494 -3.38 9.36 8.73
N ILE A 495 -4.52 10.03 8.88
CA ILE A 495 -4.90 11.18 8.06
C ILE A 495 -4.83 12.52 8.81
N SER A 496 -4.86 12.51 10.14
CA SER A 496 -4.78 13.73 10.95
C SER A 496 -3.32 14.16 11.11
N ASP A 497 -3.03 15.43 10.86
CA ASP A 497 -1.76 16.05 11.22
C ASP A 497 -1.87 16.74 12.59
N ASN A 498 -2.55 16.10 13.56
CA ASN A 498 -2.80 16.70 14.86
C ASN A 498 -1.52 16.72 15.71
N PRO A 499 -0.93 17.90 16.00
CA PRO A 499 0.31 18.00 16.76
C PRO A 499 0.19 17.59 18.22
N TYR A 500 -1.03 17.41 18.74
CA TYR A 500 -1.31 16.96 20.09
C TYR A 500 -1.70 15.47 20.16
N TYR A 501 -1.59 14.73 19.05
CA TYR A 501 -1.73 13.28 19.09
C TYR A 501 -0.53 12.64 19.82
N PRO A 502 -0.75 11.66 20.73
CA PRO A 502 0.33 11.05 21.50
C PRO A 502 1.40 10.42 20.61
N ARG A 503 2.64 10.85 20.79
CA ARG A 503 3.79 10.40 19.98
C ARG A 503 4.97 9.97 20.82
N HIS A 504 5.80 9.18 20.16
CA HIS A 504 7.12 8.81 20.64
C HIS A 504 8.11 9.83 20.07
N ILE A 505 9.10 10.21 20.87
CA ILE A 505 10.27 10.99 20.42
C ILE A 505 11.49 10.13 20.73
N SER A 506 12.31 9.81 19.73
CA SER A 506 13.48 8.96 19.94
C SER A 506 14.58 9.83 20.54
N LEU A 507 15.20 9.34 21.60
CA LEU A 507 16.33 9.99 22.25
C LEU A 507 17.59 9.14 22.12
N ALA A 508 17.57 8.13 21.23
CA ALA A 508 18.66 7.19 21.05
C ALA A 508 19.97 7.86 20.65
N GLN A 509 19.91 8.94 19.86
CA GLN A 509 21.08 9.74 19.50
C GLN A 509 21.77 10.44 20.69
N TYR A 510 21.07 10.62 21.81
CA TYR A 510 21.57 11.33 22.99
C TYR A 510 21.97 10.39 24.13
N PHE A 511 21.18 9.34 24.36
CA PHE A 511 21.33 8.45 25.52
C PHE A 511 21.53 6.97 25.13
N GLY A 512 21.53 6.64 23.83
CA GLY A 512 21.63 5.27 23.31
C GLY A 512 20.29 4.57 23.14
N ASN A 513 20.31 3.40 22.49
CA ASN A 513 19.11 2.60 22.23
C ASN A 513 18.32 2.32 23.51
N GLY A 514 16.99 2.32 23.41
CA GLY A 514 16.11 2.23 24.58
C GLY A 514 15.72 3.59 25.19
N ALA A 515 16.30 4.70 24.71
CA ALA A 515 15.98 6.03 25.19
C ALA A 515 14.95 6.75 24.31
N TRP A 516 13.84 7.18 24.91
CA TRP A 516 12.74 7.84 24.20
C TRP A 516 11.81 8.59 25.15
N ALA A 517 10.95 9.44 24.59
CA ALA A 517 9.90 10.15 25.32
C ALA A 517 8.50 9.81 24.77
N TYR A 518 7.49 9.81 25.65
CA TYR A 518 6.08 9.74 25.28
C TYR A 518 5.36 11.02 25.71
N THR A 519 4.78 11.72 24.73
CA THR A 519 4.28 13.08 24.96
C THR A 519 3.31 13.53 23.86
N ILE A 520 2.65 14.66 24.12
CA ILE A 520 1.89 15.47 23.14
C ILE A 520 2.54 16.84 22.93
N MET A 521 3.79 16.99 23.40
CA MET A 521 4.57 18.22 23.34
C MET A 521 4.79 18.66 21.89
N ASN A 522 4.28 19.83 21.54
CA ASN A 522 4.42 20.42 20.21
C ASN A 522 5.61 21.39 20.13
N ASP A 523 6.09 21.63 18.91
CA ASP A 523 7.11 22.64 18.57
C ASP A 523 8.29 22.65 19.56
N TYR A 524 9.01 21.52 19.61
CA TYR A 524 10.08 21.32 20.57
C TYR A 524 11.48 21.43 19.95
N GLU A 525 12.43 21.86 20.77
CA GLU A 525 13.85 21.91 20.46
C GLU A 525 14.63 21.14 21.52
N ILE A 526 15.56 20.29 21.07
CA ILE A 526 16.45 19.55 21.96
C ILE A 526 17.87 20.11 21.85
N ILE A 527 18.44 20.48 23.00
CA ILE A 527 19.81 20.96 23.13
C ILE A 527 20.57 20.01 24.06
N SER A 528 21.59 19.33 23.54
CA SER A 528 22.43 18.41 24.31
C SER A 528 23.85 18.95 24.46
N GLN A 529 24.33 19.00 25.69
CA GLN A 529 25.72 19.34 26.05
C GLN A 529 26.26 18.27 27.01
N PRO A 530 27.59 18.16 27.20
CA PRO A 530 28.14 17.22 28.16
C PRO A 530 27.56 17.43 29.57
N GLY A 531 26.78 16.46 30.05
CA GLY A 531 26.13 16.45 31.38
C GLY A 531 24.84 17.25 31.50
N GLU A 532 24.34 17.85 30.41
CA GLU A 532 23.10 18.62 30.38
C GLU A 532 22.28 18.35 29.12
N PHE A 533 21.00 18.07 29.30
CA PHE A 533 20.04 17.85 28.23
C PHE A 533 18.83 18.74 28.44
N THR A 534 18.58 19.65 27.51
CA THR A 534 17.50 20.63 27.59
C THR A 534 16.48 20.37 26.49
N ILE A 535 15.21 20.44 26.86
CA ILE A 535 14.08 20.45 25.93
C ILE A 535 13.32 21.76 26.12
N ASN A 536 13.24 22.56 25.07
CA ASN A 536 12.32 23.69 24.98
C ASN A 536 11.09 23.26 24.19
N PHE A 537 9.90 23.74 24.55
CA PHE A 537 8.69 23.41 23.83
C PHE A 537 7.54 24.38 24.07
N ASP A 538 6.58 24.34 23.15
CA ASP A 538 5.34 25.09 23.26
C ASP A 538 4.32 24.32 24.10
N ASN A 539 3.82 25.02 25.12
CA ASN A 539 2.76 24.56 26.00
C ASN A 539 1.46 25.27 25.68
N THR A 540 0.35 24.55 25.78
CA THR A 540 -0.97 25.18 25.80
C THR A 540 -1.31 25.61 27.23
N PRO A 541 -1.41 26.92 27.52
CA PRO A 541 -1.63 27.41 28.87
C PRO A 541 -2.88 26.82 29.54
N ASN A 542 -2.82 26.67 30.86
CA ASN A 542 -3.91 26.25 31.73
C ASN A 542 -4.48 24.85 31.42
N ARG A 543 -3.63 23.94 30.91
CA ARG A 543 -3.96 22.52 30.73
C ARG A 543 -2.96 21.66 31.48
N THR A 544 -3.44 20.54 32.03
CA THR A 544 -2.55 19.54 32.63
C THR A 544 -1.99 18.66 31.53
N HIS A 545 -0.68 18.50 31.52
CA HIS A 545 0.03 17.62 30.61
C HIS A 545 0.91 16.66 31.40
N PHE A 546 0.86 15.40 31.00
CA PHE A 546 1.71 14.33 31.50
C PHE A 546 2.65 13.87 30.39
N MET A 547 3.88 13.55 30.77
CA MET A 547 4.84 12.94 29.86
C MET A 547 5.78 12.04 30.63
N PHE A 548 6.39 11.09 29.94
CA PHE A 548 7.48 10.31 30.51
C PHE A 548 8.61 10.11 29.51
N PHE A 549 9.79 9.93 30.06
CA PHE A 549 11.02 9.64 29.35
C PHE A 549 11.56 8.33 29.88
N ARG A 550 12.05 7.47 29.00
CA ARG A 550 12.62 6.18 29.34
C ARG A 550 14.06 6.12 28.84
N GLY A 551 14.88 5.31 29.51
CA GLY A 551 16.27 5.09 29.12
C GLY A 551 17.20 6.28 29.35
N ILE A 552 16.85 7.22 30.25
CA ILE A 552 17.74 8.34 30.59
C ILE A 552 18.54 7.98 31.84
N PRO A 553 19.84 7.61 31.73
CA PRO A 553 20.63 7.17 32.87
C PRO A 553 21.10 8.36 33.73
N GLY A 554 21.49 8.06 34.97
CA GLY A 554 22.34 8.97 35.76
C GLY A 554 21.69 10.27 36.24
N ILE A 555 20.36 10.40 36.17
CA ILE A 555 19.65 11.57 36.72
C ILE A 555 19.77 11.58 38.25
N ASP A 556 20.40 12.64 38.81
CA ASP A 556 20.44 12.85 40.26
C ASP A 556 19.01 13.08 40.81
N PRO A 557 18.54 12.27 41.78
CA PRO A 557 17.23 12.45 42.42
C PRO A 557 17.06 13.81 43.12
N LEU A 558 18.15 14.46 43.55
CA LEU A 558 18.11 15.71 44.30
C LEU A 558 18.20 16.95 43.41
N ASN A 559 19.15 16.99 42.47
CA ASN A 559 19.40 18.18 41.64
C ASN A 559 19.40 17.89 40.14
N GLY A 560 19.15 16.65 39.73
CA GLY A 560 19.29 16.19 38.34
C GLY A 560 18.24 16.73 37.38
N MET A 561 17.36 17.62 37.81
CA MET A 561 16.36 18.21 36.94
C MET A 561 15.84 19.56 37.38
N GLU A 562 15.78 20.46 36.42
CA GLU A 562 15.09 21.73 36.47
C GLU A 562 13.82 21.62 35.60
N LEU A 563 12.68 21.94 36.17
CA LEU A 563 11.43 22.17 35.44
C LEU A 563 11.07 23.63 35.60
N PHE A 564 10.96 24.33 34.46
CA PHE A 564 10.38 25.67 34.41
C PHE A 564 11.13 26.66 35.32
N GLY A 565 12.47 26.59 35.29
CA GLY A 565 13.35 27.44 36.10
C GLY A 565 13.49 27.03 37.58
N ILE A 566 12.89 25.91 38.00
CA ILE A 566 12.89 25.43 39.39
C ILE A 566 13.52 24.05 39.46
N ILE A 567 14.44 23.83 40.40
CA ILE A 567 14.99 22.50 40.68
C ILE A 567 13.94 21.67 41.43
N TRP A 568 13.56 20.52 40.88
CA TRP A 568 12.55 19.63 41.49
C TRP A 568 13.19 18.39 42.10
N ARG A 569 12.87 18.15 43.38
CA ARG A 569 13.22 16.89 44.06
C ARG A 569 12.38 15.75 43.50
N ASN A 570 12.96 14.55 43.52
CA ASN A 570 12.24 13.33 43.18
C ASN A 570 11.07 13.07 44.16
N ALA A 571 9.83 13.01 43.67
CA ALA A 571 8.62 12.89 44.50
C ALA A 571 7.71 11.74 44.02
N PRO A 572 7.62 10.59 44.72
CA PRO A 572 6.79 9.46 44.28
C PRO A 572 5.28 9.74 44.16
N ASP A 573 4.82 10.81 44.80
CA ASP A 573 3.46 11.33 44.82
C ASP A 573 3.27 12.54 43.88
N PHE A 574 4.21 12.81 42.95
CA PHE A 574 4.23 14.03 42.14
C PHE A 574 2.91 14.39 41.44
N GLU A 575 2.10 13.39 41.08
CA GLU A 575 0.83 13.60 40.38
C GLU A 575 -0.25 14.29 41.22
N ILE A 576 -0.09 14.39 42.55
CA ILE A 576 -1.02 15.16 43.40
C ILE A 576 -0.80 16.67 43.29
N TYR A 577 0.38 17.10 42.85
CA TYR A 577 0.73 18.52 42.73
C TYR A 577 0.36 19.05 41.34
N SER A 578 0.35 20.37 41.16
CA SER A 578 0.15 21.00 39.85
C SER A 578 1.35 20.78 38.93
N LYS A 579 2.56 20.76 39.49
CA LYS A 579 3.82 20.51 38.80
C LYS A 579 4.65 19.53 39.64
N GLY A 580 5.36 18.62 39.00
CA GLY A 580 6.25 17.71 39.71
C GLY A 580 6.83 16.61 38.83
N ARG A 581 7.80 15.88 39.39
CA ARG A 581 8.45 14.76 38.73
C ARG A 581 8.62 13.55 39.64
N TYR A 582 8.74 12.39 39.01
CA TYR A 582 9.28 11.19 39.64
C TYR A 582 10.24 10.48 38.69
N TYR A 583 11.44 10.17 39.16
CA TYR A 583 12.43 9.36 38.47
C TYR A 583 12.54 8.00 39.15
N ASN A 584 12.28 6.94 38.38
CA ASN A 584 12.52 5.56 38.75
C ASN A 584 13.88 5.12 38.20
N ALA A 585 14.87 4.96 39.09
CA ALA A 585 16.23 4.56 38.73
C ALA A 585 16.32 3.10 38.26
N ASP A 586 15.41 2.21 38.72
CA ASP A 586 15.43 0.79 38.33
C ASP A 586 15.09 0.60 36.84
N SER A 587 14.23 1.47 36.31
CA SER A 587 13.78 1.45 34.91
C SER A 587 14.29 2.64 34.09
N ASN A 588 15.18 3.46 34.64
CA ASN A 588 15.64 4.74 34.07
C ASN A 588 14.49 5.56 33.47
N THR A 589 13.37 5.66 34.21
CA THR A 589 12.14 6.29 33.72
C THR A 589 11.84 7.56 34.50
N LEU A 590 11.84 8.70 33.81
CA LEU A 590 11.42 9.99 34.32
C LEU A 590 9.96 10.24 33.95
N MET A 591 9.16 10.62 34.92
CA MET A 591 7.74 10.94 34.77
C MET A 591 7.51 12.38 35.22
N ILE A 592 6.74 13.13 34.45
CA ILE A 592 6.49 14.55 34.67
C ILE A 592 5.00 14.80 34.57
N LYS A 593 4.50 15.62 35.48
CA LYS A 593 3.20 16.28 35.38
C LYS A 593 3.44 17.76 35.49
N PHE A 594 2.75 18.54 34.66
CA PHE A 594 2.70 19.97 34.85
C PHE A 594 1.36 20.57 34.43
N PHE A 595 1.07 21.71 35.03
CA PHE A 595 -0.02 22.61 34.72
C PHE A 595 0.58 24.00 34.87
N ASP A 596 0.57 24.79 33.79
CA ASP A 596 1.22 26.09 33.76
C ASP A 596 0.48 27.09 32.88
N ASP A 597 0.69 28.38 33.12
CA ASP A 597 0.17 29.48 32.31
C ASP A 597 1.19 30.03 31.31
N ASP A 598 2.48 29.70 31.45
CA ASP A 598 3.52 30.05 30.49
C ASP A 598 3.40 29.20 29.21
N PRO A 599 3.27 29.83 28.03
CA PRO A 599 3.25 29.11 26.75
C PRO A 599 4.62 28.54 26.36
N ASN A 600 5.73 29.01 26.92
CA ASN A 600 7.06 28.47 26.64
C ASN A 600 7.57 27.70 27.84
N GLN A 601 8.00 26.47 27.62
CA GLN A 601 8.44 25.62 28.70
C GLN A 601 9.82 25.04 28.46
N THR A 602 10.58 24.88 29.54
CA THR A 602 11.91 24.31 29.52
C THR A 602 12.02 23.19 30.55
N ILE A 603 12.48 22.03 30.08
CA ILE A 603 12.94 20.91 30.91
C ILE A 603 14.45 20.84 30.78
N ARG A 604 15.20 20.89 31.89
CA ARG A 604 16.65 20.60 31.90
C ARG A 604 16.93 19.37 32.74
N LEU A 605 17.64 18.42 32.17
CA LEU A 605 18.11 17.22 32.83
C LEU A 605 19.62 17.32 33.01
N PHE A 606 20.07 17.09 34.24
CA PHE A 606 21.50 17.00 34.56
C PHE A 606 21.84 15.54 34.86
N TYR A 607 22.80 14.99 34.12
CA TYR A 607 23.17 13.58 34.18
C TYR A 607 24.69 13.41 34.21
N GLN A 608 25.16 12.29 34.77
CA GLN A 608 26.59 11.98 34.96
C GLN A 608 27.17 11.05 33.89
#